data_AF-A0A344X3G9-F1
#
_entry.id   AF-A0A344X3G9-F1
#
_cell.length_a   1.000
_cell.length_b   1.000
_cell.length_c   1.000
_cell.angle_alpha   90.00
_cell.angle_beta   90.00
_cell.angle_gamma   90.00
#
_symmetry.space_group_name_H-M   'P 1'
#
loop_
_entity.id
_entity.type
_entity.pdbx_description
1 polymer ?
#
loop_
_entity_poly.entity_id
_entity_poly.type
_entity_poly.pdbx_seq_one_letter_code
_entity_poly.pdbx_strand_id
1 'polypeptide(L)'
;TELQRHVGADTDVPAGDIGVGAREIGYLYGQYKRLRNEFTGVLTGKNVKWGGSFIRPEATGYGAVYFLEEMCKDNNTVIRGKNVLLSGSGNVAQFACEKLLQLGAKVLTFSDSNGTIVDKDGFNEEKLDHLKYLKNEKRGRVSEFKDKYPGVMYYEGKKPWECFEGQVDCIMPCATQNEVSGDDATRLVGLGLK
;
A
#
# COMPACT_ATOMS: atom_id res chain seq x y z
N THR A 1 -4.12 24.07 -16.04
CA THR A 1 -4.64 25.39 -16.46
C THR A 1 -6.15 25.46 -16.31
N GLU A 2 -6.90 24.41 -16.68
CA GLU A 2 -8.36 24.41 -16.50
C GLU A 2 -8.80 24.23 -15.04
N LEU A 3 -8.33 23.17 -14.37
CA LEU A 3 -8.80 22.80 -13.03
C LEU A 3 -8.74 23.92 -11.97
N GLN A 4 -7.76 24.83 -12.06
CA GLN A 4 -7.53 25.89 -11.05
C GLN A 4 -8.77 26.75 -10.76
N ARG A 5 -9.66 26.94 -11.74
CA ARG A 5 -10.82 27.80 -11.58
C ARG A 5 -11.96 27.15 -10.78
N HIS A 6 -11.84 25.85 -10.51
CA HIS A 6 -12.84 25.03 -9.83
C HIS A 6 -12.34 24.50 -8.46
N VAL A 7 -11.08 24.79 -8.10
CA VAL A 7 -10.46 24.31 -6.84
C VAL A 7 -9.93 25.48 -6.02
N GLY A 8 -9.91 25.32 -4.71
CA GLY A 8 -9.54 26.36 -3.76
C GLY A 8 -9.49 25.82 -2.34
N ALA A 9 -8.75 26.50 -1.45
CA ALA A 9 -8.53 26.05 -0.08
C ALA A 9 -9.83 25.80 0.71
N ASP A 10 -10.88 26.58 0.42
CA ASP A 10 -12.19 26.48 1.04
C ASP A 10 -13.28 26.04 0.05
N THR A 11 -12.90 25.35 -1.03
CA THR A 11 -13.84 24.93 -2.10
C THR A 11 -13.66 23.46 -2.45
N ASP A 12 -12.48 23.11 -2.96
CA ASP A 12 -12.12 21.74 -3.31
C ASP A 12 -10.61 21.62 -3.21
N VAL A 13 -10.15 20.61 -2.46
CA VAL A 13 -8.74 20.37 -2.15
C VAL A 13 -8.33 18.98 -2.65
N PRO A 14 -7.95 18.85 -3.94
CA PRO A 14 -7.57 17.56 -4.49
C PRO A 14 -6.30 16.96 -3.86
N ALA A 15 -6.09 15.68 -4.13
CA ALA A 15 -4.97 14.89 -3.64
C ALA A 15 -4.33 14.07 -4.77
N GLY A 16 -3.33 13.27 -4.42
CA GLY A 16 -2.77 12.26 -5.32
C GLY A 16 -3.56 10.96 -5.24
N ASP A 17 -3.49 10.17 -6.32
CA ASP A 17 -4.10 8.84 -6.45
C ASP A 17 -3.25 7.98 -7.42
N ILE A 18 -3.76 6.86 -7.92
CA ILE A 18 -3.10 6.00 -8.91
C ILE A 18 -2.70 6.86 -10.13
N GLY A 19 -1.40 6.91 -10.41
CA GLY A 19 -0.84 7.71 -11.52
C GLY A 19 -0.54 9.19 -11.18
N VAL A 20 -0.95 9.69 -10.02
CA VAL A 20 -0.70 11.07 -9.56
C VAL A 20 0.05 11.03 -8.23
N GLY A 21 1.37 10.96 -8.30
CA GLY A 21 2.25 10.92 -7.14
C GLY A 21 2.70 12.32 -6.66
N ALA A 22 3.66 12.35 -5.72
CA ALA A 22 4.22 13.59 -5.21
C ALA A 22 4.84 14.48 -6.31
N ARG A 23 5.35 13.86 -7.38
CA ARG A 23 5.89 14.56 -8.55
C ARG A 23 4.79 15.33 -9.28
N GLU A 24 3.69 14.66 -9.64
CA GLU A 24 2.55 15.25 -10.33
C GLU A 24 1.88 16.33 -9.46
N ILE A 25 1.73 16.09 -8.16
CA ILE A 25 1.23 17.11 -7.21
C ILE A 25 2.13 18.34 -7.19
N GLY A 26 3.45 18.19 -7.26
CA GLY A 26 4.38 19.30 -7.39
C GLY A 26 4.16 20.14 -8.65
N TYR A 27 3.97 19.49 -9.80
CA TYR A 27 3.68 20.16 -11.07
C TYR A 27 2.32 20.89 -11.05
N LEU A 28 1.28 20.22 -10.53
CA LEU A 28 -0.06 20.79 -10.40
C LEU A 28 -0.06 21.99 -9.46
N TYR A 29 0.58 21.88 -8.30
CA TYR A 29 0.68 22.97 -7.33
C TYR A 29 1.48 24.15 -7.87
N GLY A 30 2.60 23.89 -8.55
CA GLY A 30 3.40 24.93 -9.20
C GLY A 30 2.59 25.71 -10.24
N GLN A 31 1.81 25.02 -11.07
CA GLN A 31 0.95 25.65 -12.06
C GLN A 31 -0.23 26.41 -11.44
N TYR A 32 -0.85 25.86 -10.38
CA TYR A 32 -1.88 26.56 -9.63
C TYR A 32 -1.34 27.87 -9.06
N LYS A 33 -0.21 27.81 -8.33
CA LYS A 33 0.46 28.98 -7.75
C LYS A 33 0.77 30.03 -8.80
N ARG A 34 1.27 29.63 -9.98
CA ARG A 34 1.55 30.55 -11.10
C ARG A 34 0.31 31.27 -11.63
N LEU A 35 -0.83 30.57 -11.75
CA LEU A 35 -2.05 31.12 -12.33
C LEU A 35 -2.87 31.95 -11.35
N ARG A 36 -2.92 31.53 -10.08
CA ARG A 36 -3.68 32.21 -9.01
C ARG A 36 -2.88 33.27 -8.27
N ASN A 37 -1.55 33.24 -8.41
CA ASN A 37 -0.62 34.11 -7.71
C ASN A 37 -0.76 34.05 -6.17
N GLU A 38 -0.99 32.85 -5.63
CA GLU A 38 -1.16 32.64 -4.19
C GLU A 38 -0.50 31.34 -3.72
N PHE A 39 0.02 31.35 -2.50
CA PHE A 39 0.52 30.15 -1.82
C PHE A 39 -0.50 29.73 -0.75
N THR A 40 -1.32 28.73 -1.09
CA THR A 40 -2.41 28.27 -0.22
C THR A 40 -2.51 26.73 -0.18
N GLY A 41 -3.40 26.20 0.66
CA GLY A 41 -3.64 24.79 0.90
C GLY A 41 -4.48 24.06 -0.15
N VAL A 42 -4.44 24.43 -1.43
CA VAL A 42 -5.36 23.88 -2.46
C VAL A 42 -5.11 22.42 -2.85
N LEU A 43 -3.95 21.85 -2.51
CA LEU A 43 -3.66 20.43 -2.75
C LEU A 43 -3.08 19.81 -1.48
N THR A 44 -3.51 18.59 -1.17
CA THR A 44 -2.84 17.74 -0.18
C THR A 44 -1.78 16.87 -0.86
N GLY A 45 -0.90 16.25 -0.06
CA GLY A 45 0.18 15.43 -0.60
C GLY A 45 1.39 16.19 -1.16
N LYS A 46 1.52 17.45 -0.75
CA LYS A 46 2.67 18.32 -1.04
C LYS A 46 3.94 17.77 -0.38
N ASN A 47 5.11 18.19 -0.88
CA ASN A 47 6.37 17.89 -0.19
C ASN A 47 6.49 18.73 1.08
N VAL A 48 7.11 18.17 2.13
CA VAL A 48 7.32 18.84 3.43
C VAL A 48 7.99 20.20 3.32
N LYS A 49 8.88 20.40 2.32
CA LYS A 49 9.57 21.68 2.09
C LYS A 49 8.66 22.83 1.67
N TRP A 50 7.43 22.55 1.24
CA TRP A 50 6.48 23.56 0.76
C TRP A 50 5.02 23.24 1.16
N GLY A 51 4.83 22.89 2.44
CA GLY A 51 3.49 22.75 3.05
C GLY A 51 2.91 21.34 3.01
N GLY A 52 3.75 20.32 2.82
CA GLY A 52 3.41 18.92 3.06
C GLY A 52 3.44 18.55 4.54
N SER A 53 2.79 17.44 4.88
CA SER A 53 2.79 16.88 6.24
C SER A 53 3.73 15.68 6.33
N PHE A 54 4.42 15.53 7.46
CA PHE A 54 5.00 14.24 7.84
C PHE A 54 3.88 13.19 7.98
N ILE A 55 4.24 11.90 7.92
CA ILE A 55 3.31 10.76 7.95
C ILE A 55 2.40 10.66 6.72
N ARG A 56 2.34 11.66 5.82
CA ARG A 56 1.46 11.60 4.63
C ARG A 56 1.70 10.36 3.75
N PRO A 57 2.94 9.97 3.41
CA PRO A 57 3.18 8.73 2.69
C PRO A 57 2.65 7.50 3.45
N GLU A 58 2.86 7.44 4.75
CA GLU A 58 2.53 6.31 5.62
C GLU A 58 1.03 6.21 5.94
N ALA A 59 0.33 7.34 5.93
CA ALA A 59 -0.95 7.54 6.60
C ALA A 59 -2.00 6.46 6.31
N THR A 60 -2.24 6.15 5.03
CA THR A 60 -3.27 5.17 4.66
C THR A 60 -2.90 3.75 5.08
N GLY A 61 -1.65 3.34 4.84
CA GLY A 61 -1.18 2.00 5.22
C GLY A 61 -1.15 1.83 6.73
N TYR A 62 -0.62 2.83 7.44
CA TYR A 62 -0.61 2.85 8.91
C TYR A 62 -2.02 2.87 9.48
N GLY A 63 -2.90 3.73 8.97
CA GLY A 63 -4.28 3.84 9.43
C GLY A 63 -5.06 2.54 9.26
N ALA A 64 -4.89 1.85 8.13
CA ALA A 64 -5.53 0.56 7.90
C ALA A 64 -5.04 -0.51 8.89
N VAL A 65 -3.74 -0.53 9.21
CA VAL A 65 -3.19 -1.48 10.20
C VAL A 65 -3.60 -1.11 11.62
N TYR A 66 -3.63 0.17 11.97
CA TYR A 66 -4.15 0.61 13.28
C TYR A 66 -5.61 0.21 13.45
N PHE A 67 -6.43 0.35 12.40
CA PHE A 67 -7.81 -0.10 12.44
C PHE A 67 -7.91 -1.62 12.64
N LEU A 68 -7.12 -2.41 11.91
CA LEU A 68 -7.04 -3.86 12.10
C LEU A 68 -6.56 -4.25 13.51
N GLU A 69 -5.62 -3.50 14.08
CA GLU A 69 -5.14 -3.70 15.44
C GLU A 69 -6.27 -3.47 16.46
N GLU A 70 -7.07 -2.42 16.31
CA GLU A 70 -8.25 -2.19 17.16
C GLU A 70 -9.31 -3.27 16.98
N MET A 71 -9.57 -3.73 15.75
CA MET A 71 -10.45 -4.88 15.50
C MET A 71 -9.96 -6.16 16.21
N CYS A 72 -8.64 -6.39 16.20
CA CYS A 72 -8.05 -7.51 16.92
C CYS A 72 -8.29 -7.39 18.44
N LYS A 73 -8.05 -6.20 19.01
CA LYS A 73 -8.25 -5.93 20.44
C LYS A 73 -9.69 -6.17 20.87
N ASP A 74 -10.66 -5.68 20.10
CA ASP A 74 -12.09 -5.86 20.37
C ASP A 74 -12.51 -7.35 20.32
N ASN A 75 -11.81 -8.15 19.50
CA ASN A 75 -11.99 -9.60 19.41
C ASN A 75 -11.07 -10.41 20.34
N ASN A 76 -10.51 -9.80 21.38
CA ASN A 76 -9.61 -10.44 22.36
C ASN A 76 -8.43 -11.18 21.71
N THR A 77 -7.90 -10.65 20.61
CA THR A 77 -6.71 -11.17 19.93
C THR A 77 -5.69 -10.05 19.67
N VAL A 78 -4.50 -10.42 19.19
CA VAL A 78 -3.43 -9.47 18.90
C VAL A 78 -2.84 -9.77 17.53
N ILE A 79 -2.36 -8.73 16.84
CA ILE A 79 -1.79 -8.84 15.49
C ILE A 79 -0.41 -9.52 15.47
N ARG A 80 0.31 -9.49 16.60
CA ARG A 80 1.63 -10.10 16.74
C ARG A 80 1.58 -11.59 16.42
N GLY A 81 2.47 -12.04 15.54
CA GLY A 81 2.58 -13.42 15.09
C GLY A 81 1.55 -13.87 14.07
N LYS A 82 0.58 -13.02 13.70
CA LYS A 82 -0.42 -13.35 12.67
C LYS A 82 0.22 -13.40 11.28
N ASN A 83 -0.17 -14.40 10.49
CA ASN A 83 0.14 -14.50 9.07
C ASN A 83 -0.79 -13.58 8.27
N VAL A 84 -0.21 -12.58 7.60
CA VAL A 84 -0.95 -11.58 6.83
C VAL A 84 -0.64 -11.71 5.35
N LEU A 85 -1.66 -11.95 4.53
CA LEU A 85 -1.55 -11.83 3.07
C LEU A 85 -1.88 -10.41 2.67
N LEU A 86 -1.00 -9.77 1.93
CA LEU A 86 -1.13 -8.40 1.49
C LEU A 86 -1.07 -8.37 -0.05
N SER A 87 -2.03 -7.68 -0.66
CA SER A 87 -2.05 -7.45 -2.11
C SER A 87 -1.57 -6.04 -2.44
N GLY A 88 -1.17 -5.85 -3.69
CA GLY A 88 -0.59 -4.60 -4.14
C GLY A 88 0.86 -4.45 -3.72
N SER A 89 1.52 -3.46 -4.29
CA SER A 89 2.93 -3.11 -4.04
C SER A 89 3.16 -1.60 -4.14
N GLY A 90 2.07 -0.83 -4.13
CA GLY A 90 2.09 0.63 -4.08
C GLY A 90 2.24 1.17 -2.66
N ASN A 91 2.05 2.48 -2.53
CA ASN A 91 2.25 3.23 -1.29
C ASN A 91 1.50 2.62 -0.08
N VAL A 92 0.19 2.30 -0.24
CA VAL A 92 -0.62 1.71 0.83
C VAL A 92 -0.05 0.37 1.30
N ALA A 93 0.20 -0.54 0.36
CA ALA A 93 0.78 -1.87 0.60
C ALA A 93 2.14 -1.81 1.31
N GLN A 94 3.05 -0.94 0.85
CA GLN A 94 4.39 -0.79 1.42
C GLN A 94 4.33 -0.34 2.89
N PHE A 95 3.50 0.66 3.20
CA PHE A 95 3.42 1.20 4.56
C PHE A 95 2.52 0.37 5.50
N ALA A 96 1.53 -0.35 4.96
CA ALA A 96 0.83 -1.37 5.73
C ALA A 96 1.81 -2.47 6.16
N CYS A 97 2.65 -2.97 5.25
CA CYS A 97 3.69 -3.93 5.61
C CYS A 97 4.64 -3.37 6.68
N GLU A 98 5.14 -2.16 6.52
CA GLU A 98 6.01 -1.52 7.52
C GLU A 98 5.38 -1.50 8.91
N LYS A 99 4.12 -1.10 9.02
CA LYS A 99 3.42 -1.07 10.31
C LYS A 99 3.17 -2.48 10.86
N LEU A 100 2.80 -3.44 10.01
CA LEU A 100 2.61 -4.83 10.39
C LEU A 100 3.90 -5.44 10.97
N LEU A 101 5.04 -5.17 10.35
CA LEU A 101 6.35 -5.61 10.84
C LEU A 101 6.68 -5.00 12.21
N GLN A 102 6.43 -3.71 12.40
CA GLN A 102 6.62 -3.03 13.70
C GLN A 102 5.75 -3.63 14.82
N LEU A 103 4.56 -4.12 14.48
CA LEU A 103 3.65 -4.79 15.42
C LEU A 103 3.94 -6.30 15.58
N GLY A 104 4.93 -6.83 14.85
CA GLY A 104 5.36 -8.22 14.90
C GLY A 104 4.47 -9.19 14.15
N ALA A 105 3.67 -8.72 13.19
CA ALA A 105 2.94 -9.59 12.27
C ALA A 105 3.88 -10.15 11.20
N LYS A 106 3.50 -11.27 10.57
CA LYS A 106 4.25 -11.92 9.50
C LYS A 106 3.59 -11.63 8.15
N VAL A 107 4.12 -10.67 7.40
CA VAL A 107 3.63 -10.36 6.05
C VAL A 107 4.23 -11.35 5.06
N LEU A 108 3.38 -12.03 4.29
CA LEU A 108 3.80 -13.17 3.46
C LEU A 108 3.77 -12.89 1.96
N THR A 109 3.07 -11.85 1.52
CA THR A 109 2.86 -11.60 0.09
C THR A 109 2.91 -10.13 -0.27
N PHE A 110 3.24 -9.87 -1.53
CA PHE A 110 2.99 -8.63 -2.25
C PHE A 110 2.55 -8.98 -3.67
N SER A 111 1.78 -8.11 -4.31
CA SER A 111 1.40 -8.32 -5.72
C SER A 111 1.51 -7.04 -6.56
N ASP A 112 1.54 -7.21 -7.87
CA ASP A 112 1.22 -6.15 -8.81
C ASP A 112 0.31 -6.68 -9.92
N SER A 113 0.09 -5.87 -10.96
CA SER A 113 -0.81 -6.24 -12.06
C SER A 113 -0.46 -7.55 -12.75
N ASN A 114 0.78 -8.04 -12.62
CA ASN A 114 1.27 -9.21 -13.34
C ASN A 114 1.27 -10.49 -12.49
N GLY A 115 1.17 -10.39 -11.18
CA GLY A 115 1.20 -11.56 -10.31
C GLY A 115 1.59 -11.26 -8.86
N THR A 116 1.84 -12.32 -8.10
CA THR A 116 2.12 -12.27 -6.66
C THR A 116 3.47 -12.90 -6.34
N ILE A 117 4.21 -12.26 -5.43
CA ILE A 117 5.34 -12.89 -4.74
C ILE A 117 4.90 -13.43 -3.37
N VAL A 118 5.39 -14.61 -3.02
CA VAL A 118 5.11 -15.29 -1.74
C VAL A 118 6.43 -15.64 -1.06
N ASP A 119 6.56 -15.19 0.18
CA ASP A 119 7.66 -15.50 1.07
C ASP A 119 7.13 -16.19 2.32
N LYS A 120 7.33 -17.51 2.42
CA LYS A 120 6.82 -18.30 3.55
C LYS A 120 7.53 -17.96 4.86
N ASP A 121 8.74 -17.44 4.81
CA ASP A 121 9.49 -16.98 5.99
C ASP A 121 9.11 -15.56 6.39
N GLY A 122 8.41 -14.85 5.51
CA GLY A 122 7.89 -13.51 5.72
C GLY A 122 8.87 -12.41 5.32
N PHE A 123 8.29 -11.22 5.12
CA PHE A 123 9.04 -10.00 4.87
C PHE A 123 9.71 -9.50 6.15
N ASN A 124 10.88 -8.87 5.99
CA ASN A 124 11.58 -8.11 7.02
C ASN A 124 11.88 -6.70 6.47
N GLU A 125 12.49 -5.84 7.27
CA GLU A 125 12.81 -4.46 6.89
C GLU A 125 13.68 -4.40 5.61
N GLU A 126 14.69 -5.26 5.50
CA GLU A 126 15.57 -5.30 4.31
C GLU A 126 14.81 -5.67 3.02
N LYS A 127 13.95 -6.69 3.10
CA LYS A 127 13.10 -7.11 1.98
C LYS A 127 12.11 -6.00 1.59
N LEU A 128 11.53 -5.32 2.59
CA LEU A 128 10.62 -4.20 2.35
C LEU A 128 11.34 -3.02 1.69
N ASP A 129 12.54 -2.66 2.15
CA ASP A 129 13.33 -1.58 1.55
C ASP A 129 13.74 -1.90 0.11
N HIS A 130 14.10 -3.16 -0.17
CA HIS A 130 14.34 -3.58 -1.55
C HIS A 130 13.08 -3.48 -2.41
N LEU A 131 11.91 -3.85 -1.88
CA LEU A 131 10.65 -3.72 -2.61
C LEU A 131 10.33 -2.24 -2.89
N LYS A 132 10.49 -1.36 -1.90
CA LYS A 132 10.31 0.10 -2.07
C LYS A 132 11.24 0.64 -3.15
N TYR A 133 12.52 0.27 -3.14
CA TYR A 133 13.48 0.64 -4.19
C TYR A 133 13.02 0.17 -5.57
N LEU A 134 12.66 -1.12 -5.69
CA LEU A 134 12.21 -1.72 -6.94
C LEU A 134 10.99 -0.99 -7.51
N LYS A 135 9.98 -0.70 -6.68
CA LYS A 135 8.73 -0.10 -7.13
C LYS A 135 8.80 1.42 -7.30
N ASN A 136 9.48 2.12 -6.41
CA ASN A 136 9.44 3.59 -6.36
C ASN A 136 10.57 4.24 -7.17
N GLU A 137 11.74 3.59 -7.27
CA GLU A 137 12.90 4.14 -7.99
C GLU A 137 13.08 3.47 -9.35
N LYS A 138 13.21 2.13 -9.37
CA LYS A 138 13.39 1.38 -10.63
C LYS A 138 12.13 1.28 -11.48
N ARG A 139 10.95 1.44 -10.86
CA ARG A 139 9.64 1.19 -11.49
C ARG A 139 9.52 -0.24 -12.06
N GLY A 140 10.16 -1.20 -11.37
CA GLY A 140 10.19 -2.60 -11.75
C GLY A 140 8.93 -3.37 -11.37
N ARG A 141 8.93 -4.66 -11.72
CA ARG A 141 7.87 -5.63 -11.43
C ARG A 141 8.19 -6.43 -10.18
N VAL A 142 7.16 -6.86 -9.44
CA VAL A 142 7.37 -7.72 -8.26
C VAL A 142 8.04 -9.05 -8.63
N SER A 143 7.93 -9.50 -9.87
CA SER A 143 8.62 -10.70 -10.38
C SER A 143 10.15 -10.60 -10.30
N GLU A 144 10.74 -9.40 -10.37
CA GLU A 144 12.19 -9.17 -10.27
C GLU A 144 12.68 -9.32 -8.82
N PHE A 145 11.77 -9.36 -7.84
CA PHE A 145 12.12 -9.49 -6.42
C PHE A 145 12.83 -10.81 -6.11
N LYS A 146 12.47 -11.89 -6.82
CA LYS A 146 13.07 -13.23 -6.65
C LYS A 146 14.54 -13.28 -7.07
N ASP A 147 14.99 -12.36 -7.92
CA ASP A 147 16.36 -12.34 -8.43
C ASP A 147 17.35 -12.04 -7.29
N LYS A 148 16.92 -11.23 -6.31
CA LYS A 148 17.68 -10.99 -5.07
C LYS A 148 17.38 -12.02 -3.98
N TYR A 149 16.16 -12.54 -3.94
CA TYR A 149 15.68 -13.45 -2.89
C TYR A 149 15.17 -14.77 -3.49
N PRO A 150 16.05 -15.75 -3.77
CA PRO A 150 15.69 -16.98 -4.47
C PRO A 150 14.73 -17.90 -3.71
N GLY A 151 14.55 -17.71 -2.40
CA GLY A 151 13.53 -18.40 -1.59
C GLY A 151 12.11 -17.85 -1.77
N VAL A 152 11.95 -16.72 -2.47
CA VAL A 152 10.65 -16.11 -2.75
C VAL A 152 10.09 -16.69 -4.04
N MET A 153 8.85 -17.18 -3.95
CA MET A 153 8.14 -17.73 -5.11
C MET A 153 7.38 -16.62 -5.84
N TYR A 154 7.35 -16.67 -7.17
CA TYR A 154 6.53 -15.78 -7.99
C TYR A 154 5.44 -16.59 -8.71
N TYR A 155 4.20 -16.12 -8.61
CA TYR A 155 3.03 -16.70 -9.24
C TYR A 155 2.44 -15.70 -10.22
N GLU A 156 2.66 -15.96 -11.51
CA GLU A 156 2.18 -15.11 -12.60
C GLU A 156 0.65 -15.18 -12.74
N GLY A 157 0.02 -14.02 -12.93
CA GLY A 157 -1.42 -13.88 -13.12
C GLY A 157 -2.28 -14.27 -11.91
N LYS A 158 -1.67 -14.46 -10.74
CA LYS A 158 -2.35 -14.87 -9.51
C LYS A 158 -2.39 -13.77 -8.47
N LYS A 159 -3.51 -13.69 -7.75
CA LYS A 159 -3.68 -12.89 -6.53
C LYS A 159 -3.13 -13.63 -5.31
N PRO A 160 -2.82 -12.94 -4.19
CA PRO A 160 -2.30 -13.60 -2.99
C PRO A 160 -3.15 -14.75 -2.46
N TRP A 161 -4.47 -14.58 -2.42
CA TRP A 161 -5.41 -15.60 -1.92
C TRP A 161 -5.64 -16.77 -2.90
N GLU A 162 -5.23 -16.64 -4.16
CA GLU A 162 -5.33 -17.71 -5.15
C GLU A 162 -4.11 -18.64 -5.15
N CYS A 163 -2.94 -18.15 -4.72
CA CYS A 163 -1.68 -18.90 -4.79
C CYS A 163 -1.04 -19.22 -3.44
N PHE A 164 -1.46 -18.56 -2.36
CA PHE A 164 -0.94 -18.89 -1.04
C PHE A 164 -1.53 -20.21 -0.51
N GLU A 165 -0.66 -21.00 0.10
CA GLU A 165 -1.00 -22.26 0.76
C GLU A 165 -0.44 -22.22 2.19
N GLY A 166 -1.31 -22.42 3.18
CA GLY A 166 -0.98 -22.37 4.61
C GLY A 166 -2.05 -21.66 5.43
N GLN A 167 -1.78 -21.49 6.73
CA GLN A 167 -2.67 -20.74 7.63
C GLN A 167 -2.61 -19.25 7.32
N VAL A 168 -3.78 -18.64 7.13
CA VAL A 168 -3.95 -17.20 6.95
C VAL A 168 -4.75 -16.66 8.12
N ASP A 169 -4.23 -15.66 8.83
CA ASP A 169 -4.95 -15.05 9.96
C ASP A 169 -5.64 -13.74 9.56
N CYS A 170 -5.03 -12.95 8.67
CA CYS A 170 -5.60 -11.71 8.14
C CYS A 170 -5.25 -11.53 6.65
N ILE A 171 -6.09 -10.79 5.94
CA ILE A 171 -5.74 -10.25 4.61
C ILE A 171 -5.82 -8.73 4.59
N MET A 172 -4.98 -8.10 3.79
CA MET A 172 -5.01 -6.67 3.50
C MET A 172 -5.08 -6.44 1.97
N PRO A 173 -6.30 -6.36 1.41
CA PRO A 173 -6.48 -6.00 0.00
C PRO A 173 -6.13 -4.51 -0.20
N CYS A 174 -5.03 -4.24 -0.90
CA CYS A 174 -4.46 -2.91 -1.07
C CYS A 174 -4.06 -2.61 -2.52
N ALA A 175 -4.69 -3.29 -3.50
CA ALA A 175 -4.37 -3.11 -4.92
C ALA A 175 -5.43 -2.28 -5.66
N THR A 176 -6.64 -2.81 -5.83
CA THR A 176 -7.68 -2.22 -6.67
C THR A 176 -9.08 -2.65 -6.22
N GLN A 177 -10.11 -1.93 -6.67
CA GLN A 177 -11.51 -2.34 -6.51
C GLN A 177 -11.78 -3.76 -7.04
N ASN A 178 -12.73 -4.47 -6.42
CA ASN A 178 -13.17 -5.82 -6.78
C ASN A 178 -12.05 -6.88 -6.82
N GLU A 179 -10.97 -6.70 -6.06
CA GLU A 179 -9.87 -7.66 -6.07
C GLU A 179 -10.21 -8.97 -5.36
N VAL A 180 -11.07 -8.95 -4.33
CA VAL A 180 -11.55 -10.16 -3.63
C VAL A 180 -12.95 -10.52 -4.12
N SER A 181 -13.09 -11.71 -4.71
CA SER A 181 -14.39 -12.27 -5.12
C SER A 181 -15.04 -13.13 -4.03
N GLY A 182 -16.28 -13.58 -4.26
CA GLY A 182 -16.96 -14.51 -3.33
C GLY A 182 -16.27 -15.87 -3.23
N ASP A 183 -15.71 -16.37 -4.33
CA ASP A 183 -14.94 -17.61 -4.37
C ASP A 183 -13.62 -17.45 -3.57
N ASP A 184 -12.95 -16.30 -3.73
CA ASP A 184 -11.75 -15.95 -2.96
C ASP A 184 -12.05 -15.93 -1.46
N ALA A 185 -13.15 -15.31 -1.05
CA ALA A 185 -13.57 -15.23 0.34
C ALA A 185 -13.86 -16.62 0.93
N THR A 186 -14.57 -17.47 0.17
CA THR A 186 -14.88 -18.86 0.57
C THR A 186 -13.59 -19.65 0.79
N ARG A 187 -12.63 -19.53 -0.12
CA ARG A 187 -11.31 -20.17 0.01
C ARG A 187 -10.56 -19.68 1.24
N LEU A 188 -10.52 -18.37 1.46
CA LEU A 188 -9.79 -17.76 2.58
C LEU A 188 -10.32 -18.20 3.94
N VAL A 189 -11.65 -18.28 4.11
CA VAL A 189 -12.25 -18.86 5.33
C VAL A 189 -11.80 -20.30 5.53
N GLY A 190 -11.71 -21.09 4.44
CA GLY A 190 -11.16 -22.45 4.48
C GLY A 190 -9.68 -22.54 4.89
N LEU A 191 -8.91 -21.46 4.71
CA LEU A 191 -7.49 -21.35 5.14
C LEU A 191 -7.34 -20.80 6.58
N GLY A 192 -8.44 -20.57 7.28
CA GLY A 192 -8.45 -20.10 8.66
C GLY A 192 -8.49 -18.58 8.82
N LEU A 193 -8.80 -17.82 7.76
CA LEU A 193 -9.00 -16.37 7.86
C LEU A 193 -10.03 -16.07 8.95
N LYS A 194 -9.68 -15.15 9.85
CA LYS A 194 -10.54 -14.68 10.95
C LYS A 194 -11.08 -13.29 10.68
#